data_AF-A0A150S149-F1
#
_entry.id   AF-A0A150S149-F1
#
_cell.length_a   1.000
_cell.length_b   1.000
_cell.length_c   1.000
_cell.angle_alpha   90.00
_cell.angle_beta   90.00
_cell.angle_gamma   90.00
#
_symmetry.space_group_name_H-M   'P 1'
#
loop_
_entity.id
_entity.type
_entity.pdbx_description
1 polymer ?
#
loop_
_entity_poly.entity_id
_entity_poly.type
_entity_poly.pdbx_seq_one_letter_code
_entity_poly.pdbx_strand_id
1 'polypeptide(L)'
;MLSIRGKTTACGLLLALGLLSRDAAAGIEDLKGTQPGELPNGGEFFSAETCNGCHRALPNTDPPQSKDYMPSDTWAGTMMANAWRDPVFTAALTVANQDSPGVGTFCIRCHSPVAFVRGRATPPDGSAFDPDTSLEGIVDGQGVGCDVCHRATTSPAPNDPYILGNAQLVFGYEIDPEEQKLIKYGPYGNVISEHHGGKEEPSLANSRFCGQCHQVTNPEVMLRDASGAPTTIEFPLDTTFEEWASSDFRDGGSSPKSCVDCHMRKKEGEWSVAKFGPPRTDPRDHLIVGGNHWGIQAVMAADKNHAAERANAFQQALDRTLESLASAASVTLVEAPQEALPGGEITLTVRVENLTGHKFPTGYAESRRAWIAVFLVDEAGVERPLLGGYDADTGEIQHEPPTHEYRAVHGRWDGDAGAGEREEHLALHDMVISDTRIPPKGFVPSQTTQPTQEIDFGDANGGYRNYDEASFTLTVPADASGAQTLSARVYYQSMTREYIEFLRSANVTDNKGEELMAIYEDTGEAPPILVANADAPLELGDPPS
;
A
#
# COMPACT_ATOMS: atom_id res chain seq x y z
N MET A 1 -9.42 69.34 49.54
CA MET A 1 -8.71 68.06 49.80
C MET A 1 -9.65 66.93 49.46
N LEU A 2 -9.17 66.00 48.60
CA LEU A 2 -9.62 64.62 48.34
C LEU A 2 -11.14 64.36 48.24
N SER A 3 -11.67 64.09 47.04
CA SER A 3 -11.68 62.77 46.37
C SER A 3 -12.52 61.72 47.12
N ILE A 4 -13.67 61.37 46.54
CA ILE A 4 -14.14 60.02 46.18
C ILE A 4 -15.51 60.21 45.52
N ARG A 5 -15.59 60.02 44.20
CA ARG A 5 -16.86 59.91 43.46
C ARG A 5 -17.16 58.43 43.24
N GLY A 6 -18.11 57.90 44.00
CA GLY A 6 -18.80 56.67 43.63
C GLY A 6 -19.81 56.94 42.52
N LYS A 7 -19.80 56.14 41.47
CA LYS A 7 -20.94 55.96 40.57
C LYS A 7 -21.06 54.49 40.17
N THR A 8 -22.09 53.87 40.72
CA THR A 8 -22.80 52.69 40.24
C THR A 8 -23.07 52.80 38.74
N THR A 9 -22.74 51.74 37.98
CA THR A 9 -23.22 51.57 36.60
C THR A 9 -23.74 50.16 36.45
N ALA A 10 -24.92 50.10 35.84
CA ALA A 10 -25.82 48.97 35.77
C ALA A 10 -25.33 47.87 34.83
N CYS A 11 -25.81 46.66 35.14
CA CYS A 11 -25.63 45.41 34.44
C CYS A 11 -26.13 45.50 32.99
N GLY A 12 -25.23 45.34 32.02
CA GLY A 12 -25.55 45.10 30.61
C GLY A 12 -25.20 43.65 30.27
N LEU A 13 -26.23 42.81 30.19
CA LEU A 13 -26.13 41.42 29.74
C LEU A 13 -25.85 41.44 28.23
N LEU A 14 -24.59 41.27 27.82
CA LEU A 14 -24.24 40.95 26.43
C LEU A 14 -24.30 39.43 26.28
N LEU A 15 -25.43 38.93 25.77
CA LEU A 15 -25.47 37.63 25.10
C LEU A 15 -24.58 37.73 23.87
N ALA A 16 -23.33 37.30 24.00
CA ALA A 16 -22.59 36.82 22.84
C ALA A 16 -23.22 35.48 22.46
N LEU A 17 -24.04 35.47 21.41
CA LEU A 17 -24.33 34.24 20.69
C LEU A 17 -22.99 33.68 20.23
N GLY A 18 -22.52 32.63 20.90
CA GLY A 18 -21.48 31.77 20.37
C GLY A 18 -22.03 31.19 19.07
N LEU A 19 -21.52 31.71 17.95
CA LEU A 19 -21.49 30.95 16.71
C LEU A 19 -20.75 29.67 17.05
N LEU A 20 -21.49 28.56 17.09
CA LEU A 20 -20.93 27.23 17.16
C LEU A 20 -19.87 27.14 16.06
N SER A 21 -18.62 26.95 16.49
CA SER A 21 -17.48 26.68 15.64
C SER A 21 -17.84 25.52 14.72
N ARG A 22 -17.78 25.77 13.41
CA ARG A 22 -17.77 24.71 12.41
C ARG A 22 -16.63 23.76 12.72
N ASP A 23 -16.92 22.47 12.60
CA ASP A 23 -16.04 21.33 12.81
C ASP A 23 -14.67 21.55 12.17
N ALA A 24 -13.64 21.76 13.01
CA ALA A 24 -12.25 21.81 12.56
C ALA A 24 -11.68 20.39 12.59
N ALA A 25 -10.89 20.06 11.58
CA ALA A 25 -10.14 18.81 11.52
C ALA A 25 -9.27 18.65 12.78
N ALA A 26 -9.12 17.43 13.28
CA ALA A 26 -8.12 17.12 14.29
C ALA A 26 -6.78 17.10 13.56
N GLY A 27 -6.04 18.21 13.56
CA GLY A 27 -4.85 18.36 12.72
C GLY A 27 -3.76 17.32 13.02
N ILE A 28 -2.65 17.34 12.28
CA ILE A 28 -1.51 16.41 12.46
C ILE A 28 -1.01 16.41 13.92
N GLU A 29 -1.07 17.56 14.59
CA GLU A 29 -0.68 17.72 15.99
C GLU A 29 -1.60 16.98 16.99
N ASP A 30 -2.83 16.64 16.58
CA ASP A 30 -3.80 15.92 17.41
C ASP A 30 -3.64 14.40 17.34
N LEU A 31 -2.82 13.87 16.41
CA LEU A 31 -2.56 12.44 16.27
C LEU A 31 -1.97 11.84 17.55
N LYS A 32 -2.51 10.69 17.93
CA LYS A 32 -2.13 9.92 19.13
C LYS A 32 -1.00 8.93 18.82
N GLY A 33 -0.87 7.94 19.69
CA GLY A 33 0.29 7.06 19.73
C GLY A 33 1.43 7.68 20.54
N THR A 34 2.55 6.98 20.59
CA THR A 34 3.76 7.47 21.25
C THR A 34 4.33 8.67 20.50
N GLN A 35 4.52 9.78 21.21
CA GLN A 35 5.07 11.02 20.68
C GLN A 35 6.59 11.13 20.92
N PRO A 36 7.29 11.98 20.15
CA PRO A 36 8.69 12.31 20.41
C PRO A 36 8.95 12.67 21.88
N GLY A 37 9.91 11.98 22.50
CA GLY A 37 10.33 12.24 23.88
C GLY A 37 9.47 11.61 24.97
N GLU A 38 8.40 10.88 24.64
CA GLU A 38 7.59 10.17 25.65
C GLU A 38 8.26 8.90 26.17
N LEU A 39 9.14 8.29 25.38
CA LEU A 39 9.86 7.09 25.79
C LEU A 39 11.11 7.45 26.60
N PRO A 40 11.38 6.75 27.72
CA PRO A 40 12.62 6.95 28.48
C PRO A 40 13.84 6.63 27.63
N ASN A 41 14.92 7.41 27.80
CA ASN A 41 16.17 7.28 27.06
C ASN A 41 16.01 7.25 25.53
N GLY A 42 14.96 7.86 24.97
CA GLY A 42 14.68 7.83 23.54
C GLY A 42 14.16 6.49 23.01
N GLY A 43 13.70 5.59 23.89
CA GLY A 43 12.98 4.36 23.52
C GLY A 43 13.81 3.10 23.32
N GLU A 44 15.15 3.22 23.29
CA GLU A 44 16.09 2.09 23.15
C GLU A 44 15.72 1.14 22.01
N PHE A 45 15.58 1.71 20.81
CA PHE A 45 15.33 0.96 19.58
C PHE A 45 16.63 0.39 19.01
N PHE A 46 16.56 -0.84 18.50
CA PHE A 46 17.67 -1.53 17.86
C PHE A 46 17.52 -1.57 16.33
N SER A 47 18.67 -1.67 15.66
CA SER A 47 18.71 -1.89 14.21
C SER A 47 18.31 -3.33 13.86
N ALA A 48 17.83 -3.53 12.64
CA ALA A 48 17.56 -4.87 12.12
C ALA A 48 18.83 -5.73 12.06
N GLU A 49 20.01 -5.13 11.87
CA GLU A 49 21.30 -5.81 11.93
C GLU A 49 21.56 -6.45 13.30
N THR A 50 21.13 -5.80 14.39
CA THR A 50 21.18 -6.36 15.75
C THR A 50 20.32 -7.62 15.83
N CYS A 51 19.10 -7.58 15.28
CA CYS A 51 18.19 -8.73 15.24
C CYS A 51 18.73 -9.86 14.35
N ASN A 52 19.35 -9.50 13.22
CA ASN A 52 19.96 -10.40 12.25
C ASN A 52 21.06 -11.29 12.86
N GLY A 53 21.69 -10.86 13.96
CA GLY A 53 22.65 -11.69 14.70
C GLY A 53 22.07 -13.03 15.19
N CYS A 54 20.75 -13.08 15.44
CA CYS A 54 20.06 -14.27 15.95
C CYS A 54 18.84 -14.70 15.13
N HIS A 55 18.22 -13.83 14.35
CA HIS A 55 16.96 -14.09 13.62
C HIS A 55 17.14 -14.27 12.11
N ARG A 56 18.34 -14.65 11.69
CA ARG A 56 18.66 -15.09 10.32
C ARG A 56 19.02 -16.55 10.29
N ALA A 57 18.99 -17.15 9.11
CA ALA A 57 19.46 -18.50 8.88
C ALA A 57 20.96 -18.61 9.17
N LEU A 58 21.28 -19.41 10.19
CA LEU A 58 22.64 -19.77 10.56
C LEU A 58 22.96 -21.19 10.06
N PRO A 59 24.23 -21.45 9.65
CA PRO A 59 24.64 -22.78 9.24
C PRO A 59 24.69 -23.74 10.44
N ASN A 60 24.49 -25.03 10.19
CA ASN A 60 24.67 -26.13 11.15
C ASN A 60 23.80 -26.02 12.42
N THR A 61 22.56 -25.53 12.28
CA THR A 61 21.57 -25.55 13.36
C THR A 61 20.70 -26.81 13.31
N ASP A 62 20.18 -27.24 14.45
CA ASP A 62 19.19 -28.31 14.58
C ASP A 62 17.99 -27.79 15.41
N PRO A 63 16.78 -27.66 14.84
CA PRO A 63 16.44 -27.96 13.45
C PRO A 63 17.11 -27.01 12.43
N PRO A 64 17.20 -27.42 11.15
CA PRO A 64 17.77 -26.58 10.10
C PRO A 64 17.04 -25.24 9.99
N GLN A 65 17.80 -24.17 9.90
CA GLN A 65 17.30 -22.85 9.52
C GLN A 65 17.51 -22.63 8.03
N SER A 66 16.60 -21.88 7.40
CA SER A 66 16.65 -21.61 5.97
C SER A 66 16.22 -20.18 5.66
N LYS A 67 16.85 -19.59 4.65
CA LYS A 67 16.64 -18.19 4.26
C LYS A 67 15.24 -17.93 3.69
N ASP A 68 14.50 -18.98 3.35
CA ASP A 68 13.14 -18.92 2.80
C ASP A 68 12.03 -18.69 3.83
N TYR A 69 12.35 -18.69 5.14
CA TYR A 69 11.37 -18.39 6.19
C TYR A 69 11.91 -17.57 7.37
N MET A 70 13.23 -17.54 7.58
CA MET A 70 13.80 -16.84 8.74
C MET A 70 13.45 -15.36 8.72
N PRO A 71 13.11 -14.74 9.87
CA PRO A 71 12.56 -13.38 9.91
C PRO A 71 13.43 -12.34 9.18
N SER A 72 14.73 -12.28 9.49
CA SER A 72 15.61 -11.28 8.87
C SER A 72 15.84 -11.54 7.38
N ASP A 73 15.98 -12.79 6.96
CA ASP A 73 16.23 -13.14 5.55
C ASP A 73 15.01 -12.85 4.65
N THR A 74 13.80 -13.01 5.19
CA THR A 74 12.54 -12.79 4.44
C THR A 74 12.04 -11.35 4.52
N TRP A 75 12.36 -10.61 5.58
CA TRP A 75 11.99 -9.20 5.73
C TRP A 75 12.85 -8.25 4.90
N ALA A 76 14.17 -8.47 4.83
CA ALA A 76 15.14 -7.45 4.39
C ALA A 76 14.97 -6.97 2.94
N GLY A 77 14.37 -7.77 2.05
CA GLY A 77 14.11 -7.39 0.66
C GLY A 77 12.75 -6.74 0.43
N THR A 78 11.88 -6.69 1.45
CA THR A 78 10.52 -6.14 1.31
C THR A 78 10.53 -4.62 1.28
N MET A 79 9.43 -4.02 0.82
CA MET A 79 9.24 -2.57 0.90
C MET A 79 9.11 -2.09 2.36
N MET A 80 8.74 -2.94 3.33
CA MET A 80 8.77 -2.55 4.75
C MET A 80 10.20 -2.24 5.20
N ALA A 81 11.16 -3.12 4.89
CA ALA A 81 12.57 -2.92 5.20
C ALA A 81 13.22 -1.76 4.45
N ASN A 82 12.54 -1.23 3.43
CA ASN A 82 13.06 -0.23 2.52
C ASN A 82 12.13 0.98 2.38
N ALA A 83 11.17 1.17 3.29
CA ALA A 83 10.13 2.19 3.17
C ALA A 83 10.69 3.63 3.11
N TRP A 84 11.81 3.88 3.79
CA TRP A 84 12.55 5.14 3.70
C TRP A 84 13.51 5.21 2.51
N ARG A 85 14.02 4.06 2.05
CA ARG A 85 14.97 3.96 0.93
C ARG A 85 14.27 4.01 -0.43
N ASP A 86 12.95 3.99 -0.45
CA ASP A 86 12.14 4.05 -1.67
C ASP A 86 12.32 5.41 -2.37
N PRO A 87 12.92 5.44 -3.58
CA PRO A 87 13.15 6.69 -4.29
C PRO A 87 11.84 7.37 -4.69
N VAL A 88 10.76 6.61 -4.94
CA VAL A 88 9.43 7.19 -5.22
C VAL A 88 8.93 7.96 -4.01
N PHE A 89 9.01 7.33 -2.84
CA PHE A 89 8.60 7.96 -1.59
C PHE A 89 9.39 9.25 -1.34
N THR A 90 10.71 9.24 -1.49
CA THR A 90 11.50 10.45 -1.19
C THR A 90 11.25 11.59 -2.17
N ALA A 91 11.00 11.29 -3.46
CA ALA A 91 10.60 12.31 -4.44
C ALA A 91 9.20 12.86 -4.12
N ALA A 92 8.23 12.00 -3.82
CA ALA A 92 6.88 12.40 -3.42
C ALA A 92 6.88 13.20 -2.11
N LEU A 93 7.69 12.84 -1.12
CA LEU A 93 7.88 13.57 0.14
C LEU A 93 8.39 15.00 -0.10
N THR A 94 9.23 15.18 -1.12
CA THR A 94 9.76 16.49 -1.50
C THR A 94 8.65 17.36 -2.07
N VAL A 95 7.91 16.86 -3.05
CA VAL A 95 6.76 17.56 -3.63
C VAL A 95 5.73 17.88 -2.56
N ALA A 96 5.37 16.92 -1.69
CA ALA A 96 4.44 17.13 -0.59
C ALA A 96 4.89 18.24 0.38
N ASN A 97 6.18 18.32 0.72
CA ASN A 97 6.71 19.40 1.56
C ASN A 97 6.73 20.76 0.85
N GLN A 98 6.78 20.81 -0.49
CA GLN A 98 6.59 22.05 -1.25
C GLN A 98 5.12 22.49 -1.21
N ASP A 99 4.20 21.53 -1.31
CA ASP A 99 2.75 21.77 -1.33
C ASP A 99 2.24 22.22 0.04
N SER A 100 2.68 21.54 1.10
CA SER A 100 2.30 21.79 2.48
C SER A 100 3.53 21.70 3.39
N PRO A 101 4.20 22.83 3.68
CA PRO A 101 5.41 22.84 4.49
C PRO A 101 5.21 22.16 5.85
N GLY A 102 6.02 21.14 6.15
CA GLY A 102 5.93 20.38 7.40
C GLY A 102 5.19 19.05 7.31
N VAL A 103 4.39 18.83 6.25
CA VAL A 103 3.58 17.61 6.07
C VAL A 103 4.43 16.35 6.04
N GLY A 104 5.70 16.43 5.63
CA GLY A 104 6.55 15.26 5.58
C GLY A 104 6.76 14.56 6.93
N THR A 105 6.63 15.27 8.05
CA THR A 105 6.64 14.67 9.40
C THR A 105 5.52 13.62 9.53
N PHE A 106 4.33 13.89 8.98
CA PHE A 106 3.20 12.97 8.96
C PHE A 106 3.52 11.71 8.13
N CYS A 107 4.09 11.88 6.94
CA CYS A 107 4.49 10.77 6.07
C CYS A 107 5.55 9.86 6.72
N ILE A 108 6.52 10.47 7.42
CA ILE A 108 7.59 9.75 8.12
C ILE A 108 7.06 8.85 9.25
N ARG A 109 5.88 9.14 9.82
CA ARG A 109 5.26 8.24 10.83
C ARG A 109 5.05 6.82 10.31
N CYS A 110 4.76 6.66 9.02
CA CYS A 110 4.59 5.35 8.37
C CYS A 110 5.91 4.84 7.77
N HIS A 111 6.70 5.72 7.14
CA HIS A 111 7.87 5.32 6.35
C HIS A 111 9.18 5.23 7.14
N SER A 112 9.27 5.86 8.31
CA SER A 112 10.27 5.60 9.33
C SER A 112 9.71 5.88 10.74
N PRO A 113 8.85 4.99 11.26
CA PRO A 113 8.14 5.23 12.52
C PRO A 113 9.09 5.43 13.70
N VAL A 114 10.24 4.74 13.70
CA VAL A 114 11.23 4.87 14.76
C VAL A 114 11.92 6.24 14.72
N ALA A 115 12.25 6.76 13.55
CA ALA A 115 12.81 8.11 13.42
C ALA A 115 11.82 9.16 13.92
N PHE A 116 10.52 8.98 13.63
CA PHE A 116 9.47 9.83 14.18
C PHE A 116 9.48 9.85 15.71
N VAL A 117 9.32 8.70 16.38
CA VAL A 117 9.22 8.67 17.86
C VAL A 117 10.50 9.05 18.58
N ARG A 118 11.65 8.99 17.90
CA ARG A 118 12.94 9.49 18.40
C ARG A 118 13.10 11.01 18.23
N GLY A 119 12.11 11.70 17.65
CA GLY A 119 12.13 13.14 17.42
C GLY A 119 13.04 13.57 16.28
N ARG A 120 13.25 12.70 15.28
CA ARG A 120 14.13 12.94 14.13
C ARG A 120 13.41 13.02 12.79
N ALA A 121 12.08 12.98 12.81
CA ALA A 121 11.23 13.37 11.68
C ALA A 121 11.14 14.91 11.50
N THR A 122 11.92 15.69 12.25
CA THR A 122 12.06 17.14 12.08
C THR A 122 13.53 17.48 11.88
N PRO A 123 13.93 18.05 10.72
CA PRO A 123 13.07 18.58 9.65
C PRO A 123 12.26 17.50 8.88
N PRO A 124 11.14 17.87 8.24
CA PRO A 124 10.15 16.95 7.65
C PRO A 124 10.63 16.26 6.35
N ASP A 125 11.90 16.44 6.00
CA ASP A 125 12.59 15.84 4.85
C ASP A 125 13.49 14.67 5.27
N GLY A 126 13.54 14.34 6.57
CA GLY A 126 14.37 13.28 7.14
C GLY A 126 15.87 13.60 7.20
N SER A 127 16.29 14.85 6.96
CA SER A 127 17.69 15.28 7.05
C SER A 127 18.30 15.16 8.46
N ALA A 128 17.46 14.98 9.50
CA ALA A 128 17.87 14.77 10.88
C ALA A 128 18.02 13.28 11.28
N PHE A 129 17.84 12.34 10.35
CA PHE A 129 18.05 10.92 10.63
C PHE A 129 19.53 10.68 10.98
N ASP A 130 19.83 9.62 11.76
CA ASP A 130 21.22 9.28 12.11
C ASP A 130 22.14 9.31 10.87
N PRO A 131 23.16 10.19 10.83
CA PRO A 131 24.18 10.15 9.80
C PRO A 131 25.19 9.03 10.08
N ASP A 132 25.89 8.62 9.01
CA ASP A 132 27.05 7.71 8.98
C ASP A 132 26.75 6.22 8.73
N THR A 133 26.56 5.90 7.45
CA THR A 133 26.19 4.59 6.86
C THR A 133 27.21 3.47 7.03
N SER A 134 28.27 3.68 7.83
CA SER A 134 29.37 2.73 8.02
C SER A 134 29.34 1.95 9.34
N LEU A 135 28.34 2.18 10.20
CA LEU A 135 28.19 1.52 11.51
C LEU A 135 26.95 0.61 11.56
N GLU A 136 27.06 -0.55 12.23
CA GLU A 136 25.89 -1.24 12.78
C GLU A 136 25.06 -0.25 13.60
N GLY A 137 23.73 -0.18 13.43
CA GLY A 137 22.89 0.65 14.29
C GLY A 137 22.10 1.82 13.66
N ILE A 138 21.98 1.95 12.33
CA ILE A 138 21.12 3.00 11.74
C ILE A 138 19.65 2.58 11.83
N VAL A 139 19.03 3.00 12.93
CA VAL A 139 17.64 2.67 13.24
C VAL A 139 16.66 3.54 12.44
N ASP A 140 17.05 4.79 12.13
CA ASP A 140 16.15 5.76 11.49
C ASP A 140 16.03 5.54 9.97
N GLY A 141 17.07 5.01 9.32
CA GLY A 141 17.12 4.82 7.86
C GLY A 141 16.60 3.46 7.37
N GLN A 142 16.19 2.56 8.26
CA GLN A 142 15.80 1.18 7.92
C GLN A 142 14.31 1.01 7.55
N GLY A 143 13.54 2.10 7.54
CA GLY A 143 12.10 2.06 7.30
C GLY A 143 11.32 1.40 8.44
N VAL A 144 10.47 0.43 8.10
CA VAL A 144 9.68 -0.36 9.05
C VAL A 144 10.49 -1.55 9.56
N GLY A 145 11.36 -1.27 10.54
CA GLY A 145 12.26 -2.23 11.19
C GLY A 145 11.57 -3.22 12.14
N CYS A 146 12.32 -4.22 12.62
CA CYS A 146 11.81 -5.26 13.54
C CYS A 146 11.14 -4.67 14.79
N ASP A 147 11.77 -3.64 15.37
CA ASP A 147 11.25 -2.98 16.56
C ASP A 147 9.97 -2.19 16.32
N VAL A 148 9.63 -1.81 15.09
CA VAL A 148 8.32 -1.18 14.82
C VAL A 148 7.20 -2.13 15.22
N CYS A 149 7.33 -3.42 14.93
CA CYS A 149 6.31 -4.42 15.27
C CYS A 149 6.55 -5.01 16.66
N HIS A 150 7.79 -5.41 16.95
CA HIS A 150 8.11 -6.15 18.17
C HIS A 150 8.24 -5.26 19.42
N ARG A 151 8.09 -3.93 19.30
CA ARG A 151 7.93 -3.01 20.45
C ARG A 151 6.55 -2.39 20.52
N ALA A 152 5.70 -2.61 19.53
CA ALA A 152 4.35 -2.09 19.56
C ALA A 152 3.53 -2.81 20.64
N THR A 153 2.68 -2.05 21.33
CA THR A 153 1.78 -2.54 22.36
C THR A 153 0.35 -2.12 22.07
N THR A 154 -0.59 -2.80 22.70
CA THR A 154 -2.00 -2.44 22.61
C THR A 154 -2.29 -1.06 23.21
N SER A 155 -3.36 -0.46 22.73
CA SER A 155 -3.95 0.77 23.23
C SER A 155 -5.24 0.47 23.99
N PRO A 156 -5.53 1.17 25.10
CA PRO A 156 -6.76 0.94 25.86
C PRO A 156 -8.00 1.42 25.08
N ALA A 157 -9.17 0.98 25.55
CA ALA A 157 -10.46 1.46 25.06
C ALA A 157 -10.54 3.01 25.07
N PRO A 158 -11.21 3.64 24.08
CA PRO A 158 -12.01 3.03 23.01
C PRO A 158 -11.20 2.46 21.82
N ASN A 159 -9.87 2.56 21.83
CA ASN A 159 -9.00 2.18 20.72
C ASN A 159 -8.41 0.76 20.87
N ASP A 160 -9.13 -0.15 21.50
CA ASP A 160 -8.67 -1.52 21.74
C ASP A 160 -8.76 -2.39 20.45
N PRO A 161 -7.75 -3.22 20.12
CA PRO A 161 -6.40 -3.25 20.70
C PRO A 161 -5.44 -2.22 20.12
N TYR A 162 -5.75 -1.52 19.03
CA TYR A 162 -4.85 -0.54 18.41
C TYR A 162 -5.58 0.73 17.93
N ILE A 163 -4.87 1.87 17.90
CA ILE A 163 -5.38 3.12 17.33
C ILE A 163 -5.30 3.01 15.81
N LEU A 164 -6.44 3.02 15.12
CA LEU A 164 -6.46 2.90 13.67
C LEU A 164 -5.93 4.14 12.96
N GLY A 165 -5.25 3.88 11.85
CA GLY A 165 -4.78 4.86 10.88
C GLY A 165 -3.65 5.80 11.32
N ASN A 166 -3.03 6.40 10.30
CA ASN A 166 -2.06 7.49 10.42
C ASN A 166 -0.83 7.18 11.31
N ALA A 167 -0.46 5.90 11.36
CA ALA A 167 0.62 5.33 12.17
C ALA A 167 0.62 5.84 13.61
N GLN A 168 -0.54 5.77 14.27
CA GLN A 168 -0.70 6.10 15.70
C GLN A 168 -0.23 4.95 16.61
N LEU A 169 0.99 4.46 16.35
CA LEU A 169 1.61 3.35 17.05
C LEU A 169 1.92 3.70 18.51
N VAL A 170 1.66 2.78 19.41
CA VAL A 170 2.10 2.86 20.82
C VAL A 170 3.25 1.90 21.02
N PHE A 171 4.38 2.41 21.51
CA PHE A 171 5.56 1.62 21.83
C PHE A 171 5.67 1.39 23.34
N GLY A 172 5.80 0.13 23.75
CA GLY A 172 6.04 -0.21 25.14
C GLY A 172 7.49 0.09 25.55
N TYR A 173 7.72 0.39 26.84
CA TYR A 173 9.05 0.38 27.47
C TYR A 173 9.00 -0.47 28.75
N GLU A 174 8.75 -1.76 28.57
CA GLU A 174 8.73 -2.74 29.66
C GLU A 174 10.12 -3.40 29.77
N ILE A 175 10.65 -3.46 30.99
CA ILE A 175 11.90 -4.17 31.32
C ILE A 175 11.52 -5.45 32.05
N ASP A 176 12.04 -6.58 31.59
CA ASP A 176 11.97 -7.85 32.31
C ASP A 176 12.62 -7.69 33.69
N PRO A 177 11.88 -7.86 34.80
CA PRO A 177 12.43 -7.63 36.13
C PRO A 177 13.48 -8.67 36.53
N GLU A 178 13.44 -9.87 35.97
CA GLU A 178 14.37 -10.95 36.30
C GLU A 178 15.65 -10.85 35.46
N GLU A 179 15.49 -10.64 34.15
CA GLU A 179 16.63 -10.59 33.21
C GLU A 179 17.23 -9.19 33.07
N GLN A 180 16.55 -8.14 33.53
CA GLN A 180 16.91 -6.74 33.35
C GLN A 180 17.11 -6.36 31.88
N LYS A 181 16.25 -6.92 31.01
CA LYS A 181 16.29 -6.71 29.55
C LYS A 181 15.00 -6.08 29.05
N LEU A 182 15.12 -5.29 27.99
CA LEU A 182 13.97 -4.72 27.30
C LEU A 182 13.07 -5.82 26.72
N ILE A 183 11.76 -5.72 26.94
CA ILE A 183 10.79 -6.68 26.39
C ILE A 183 10.54 -6.42 24.90
N LYS A 184 10.49 -7.52 24.14
CA LYS A 184 9.94 -7.59 22.79
C LYS A 184 8.65 -8.42 22.80
N TYR A 185 7.66 -8.00 22.02
CA TYR A 185 6.35 -8.63 21.91
C TYR A 185 6.28 -9.53 20.67
N GLY A 186 5.58 -10.66 20.77
CA GLY A 186 5.41 -11.59 19.66
C GLY A 186 4.43 -12.72 20.00
N PRO A 187 4.25 -13.71 19.12
CA PRO A 187 3.24 -14.75 19.31
C PRO A 187 3.67 -15.87 20.28
N TYR A 188 4.82 -15.74 20.95
CA TYR A 188 5.42 -16.83 21.73
C TYR A 188 5.77 -16.39 23.16
N GLY A 189 5.31 -17.15 24.16
CA GLY A 189 5.56 -16.86 25.57
C GLY A 189 6.89 -17.38 26.16
N ASN A 190 7.53 -18.38 25.55
CA ASN A 190 8.81 -18.94 26.02
C ASN A 190 9.98 -18.50 25.11
N VAL A 191 10.40 -17.25 25.28
CA VAL A 191 11.52 -16.64 24.54
C VAL A 191 12.84 -16.89 25.28
N ILE A 192 13.89 -17.28 24.55
CA ILE A 192 15.25 -17.40 25.07
C ILE A 192 16.14 -16.48 24.25
N SER A 193 16.69 -15.44 24.89
CA SER A 193 17.54 -14.45 24.21
C SER A 193 18.58 -13.89 25.17
N GLU A 194 19.79 -13.65 24.66
CA GLU A 194 20.86 -13.01 25.42
C GLU A 194 20.67 -11.48 25.49
N HIS A 195 19.84 -10.90 24.61
CA HIS A 195 19.79 -9.46 24.39
C HIS A 195 18.47 -8.79 24.82
N HIS A 196 17.34 -9.49 24.75
CA HIS A 196 16.03 -8.94 25.09
C HIS A 196 15.19 -9.96 25.87
N GLY A 197 14.23 -9.49 26.68
CA GLY A 197 13.18 -10.36 27.21
C GLY A 197 12.07 -10.55 26.17
N GLY A 198 11.11 -11.44 26.45
CA GLY A 198 10.02 -11.72 25.52
C GLY A 198 8.68 -11.86 26.23
N LYS A 199 7.63 -11.31 25.62
CA LYS A 199 6.26 -11.40 26.13
C LYS A 199 5.30 -11.74 25.00
N GLU A 200 4.41 -12.68 25.27
CA GLU A 200 3.37 -13.05 24.31
C GLU A 200 2.38 -11.90 24.15
N GLU A 201 2.11 -11.51 22.91
CA GLU A 201 1.13 -10.49 22.52
C GLU A 201 0.31 -10.98 21.33
N PRO A 202 -0.79 -11.72 21.57
CA PRO A 202 -1.62 -12.29 20.51
C PRO A 202 -2.25 -11.24 19.60
N SER A 203 -2.44 -10.01 20.10
CA SER A 203 -3.07 -8.95 19.32
C SER A 203 -2.22 -8.50 18.12
N LEU A 204 -0.91 -8.75 18.09
CA LEU A 204 -0.05 -8.46 16.93
C LEU A 204 -0.49 -9.22 15.66
N ALA A 205 -1.22 -10.34 15.81
CA ALA A 205 -1.80 -11.07 14.69
C ALA A 205 -3.13 -10.47 14.20
N ASN A 206 -3.70 -9.47 14.88
CA ASN A 206 -4.95 -8.85 14.48
C ASN A 206 -4.72 -7.87 13.31
N SER A 207 -5.58 -7.90 12.29
CA SER A 207 -5.50 -6.98 11.13
C SER A 207 -5.50 -5.49 11.51
N ARG A 208 -6.10 -5.13 12.65
CA ARG A 208 -6.10 -3.76 13.19
C ARG A 208 -4.69 -3.25 13.48
N PHE A 209 -3.74 -4.14 13.77
CA PHE A 209 -2.33 -3.78 13.89
C PHE A 209 -1.77 -3.22 12.58
N CYS A 210 -2.04 -3.89 11.46
CA CYS A 210 -1.66 -3.45 10.11
C CYS A 210 -2.43 -2.18 9.69
N GLY A 211 -3.69 -2.07 10.11
CA GLY A 211 -4.56 -0.92 9.88
C GLY A 211 -4.09 0.39 10.52
N GLN A 212 -3.06 0.36 11.36
CA GLN A 212 -2.43 1.59 11.86
C GLN A 212 -1.68 2.32 10.73
N CYS A 213 -1.09 1.60 9.77
CA CYS A 213 -0.37 2.18 8.63
C CYS A 213 -1.13 2.02 7.31
N HIS A 214 -1.97 0.99 7.18
CA HIS A 214 -2.76 0.69 5.97
C HIS A 214 -4.19 1.27 5.99
N GLN A 215 -4.40 2.27 6.84
CA GLN A 215 -5.49 3.24 6.76
C GLN A 215 -4.84 4.62 6.86
N VAL A 216 -4.98 5.45 5.83
CA VAL A 216 -4.37 6.77 5.81
C VAL A 216 -5.44 7.78 5.45
N THR A 217 -5.69 8.72 6.35
CA THR A 217 -6.57 9.87 6.13
C THR A 217 -5.74 11.12 6.30
N ASN A 218 -5.95 12.14 5.46
CA ASN A 218 -5.29 13.42 5.63
C ASN A 218 -6.00 14.20 6.76
N PRO A 219 -5.38 14.38 7.94
CA PRO A 219 -6.01 15.03 9.08
C PRO A 219 -6.17 16.55 8.90
N GLU A 220 -5.60 17.15 7.84
CA GLU A 220 -5.71 18.60 7.56
C GLU A 220 -6.75 18.92 6.48
N VAL A 221 -7.22 17.91 5.74
CA VAL A 221 -8.07 18.09 4.56
C VAL A 221 -9.32 17.23 4.68
N MET A 222 -10.49 17.87 4.59
CA MET A 222 -11.77 17.16 4.58
C MET A 222 -12.15 16.74 3.17
N LEU A 223 -12.66 15.52 3.02
CA LEU A 223 -13.32 15.05 1.80
C LEU A 223 -14.45 16.00 1.41
N ARG A 224 -14.54 16.37 0.15
CA ARG A 224 -15.67 17.11 -0.43
C ARG A 224 -16.66 16.17 -1.12
N ASP A 225 -17.92 16.56 -1.08
CA ASP A 225 -18.96 15.91 -1.87
C ASP A 225 -18.98 16.39 -3.33
N ALA A 226 -19.88 15.81 -4.14
CA ALA A 226 -20.01 16.16 -5.57
C ALA A 226 -20.42 17.62 -5.84
N SER A 227 -20.90 18.36 -4.84
CA SER A 227 -21.18 19.80 -4.94
C SER A 227 -20.00 20.68 -4.56
N GLY A 228 -18.88 20.06 -4.17
CA GLY A 228 -17.70 20.74 -3.65
C GLY A 228 -17.83 21.17 -2.20
N ALA A 229 -18.88 20.76 -1.46
CA ALA A 229 -19.00 21.11 -0.06
C ALA A 229 -18.12 20.16 0.79
N PRO A 230 -17.32 20.69 1.74
CA PRO A 230 -16.56 19.82 2.64
C PRO A 230 -17.51 19.03 3.54
N THR A 231 -17.22 17.75 3.69
CA THR A 231 -17.89 16.82 4.61
C THR A 231 -17.24 16.89 5.99
N THR A 232 -17.68 16.04 6.91
CA THR A 232 -17.04 15.84 8.23
C THR A 232 -16.05 14.67 8.23
N ILE A 233 -15.67 14.17 7.05
CA ILE A 233 -14.78 13.02 6.89
C ILE A 233 -13.44 13.52 6.37
N GLU A 234 -12.35 13.15 7.03
CA GLU A 234 -10.99 13.40 6.55
C GLU A 234 -10.76 12.73 5.19
N PHE A 235 -9.99 13.37 4.32
CA PHE A 235 -9.76 12.86 2.98
C PHE A 235 -9.04 11.50 3.03
N PRO A 236 -9.60 10.42 2.44
CA PRO A 236 -9.01 9.10 2.46
C PRO A 236 -7.85 8.97 1.44
N LEU A 237 -6.61 9.05 1.92
CA LEU A 237 -5.43 8.79 1.09
C LEU A 237 -5.29 7.31 0.75
N ASP A 238 -5.46 6.43 1.75
CA ASP A 238 -5.44 4.97 1.59
C ASP A 238 -6.51 4.32 2.48
N THR A 239 -7.30 3.40 1.93
CA THR A 239 -8.44 2.76 2.63
C THR A 239 -8.34 1.24 2.72
N THR A 240 -7.15 0.66 2.52
CA THR A 240 -6.96 -0.81 2.47
C THR A 240 -7.54 -1.54 3.69
N PHE A 241 -7.34 -1.02 4.90
CA PHE A 241 -7.91 -1.64 6.10
C PHE A 241 -9.44 -1.54 6.13
N GLU A 242 -10.01 -0.38 5.79
CA GLU A 242 -11.46 -0.20 5.72
C GLU A 242 -12.08 -1.11 4.65
N GLU A 243 -11.45 -1.23 3.47
CA GLU A 243 -11.84 -2.16 2.42
C GLU A 243 -11.91 -3.60 2.93
N TRP A 244 -10.90 -4.05 3.68
CA TRP A 244 -10.88 -5.37 4.32
C TRP A 244 -11.92 -5.53 5.42
N ALA A 245 -12.05 -4.53 6.29
CA ALA A 245 -13.00 -4.52 7.40
C ALA A 245 -14.46 -4.53 6.91
N SER A 246 -14.70 -4.13 5.67
CA SER A 246 -15.99 -4.19 4.99
C SER A 246 -16.22 -5.47 4.19
N SER A 247 -15.28 -6.42 4.19
CA SER A 247 -15.37 -7.67 3.42
C SER A 247 -15.81 -8.88 4.25
N ASP A 248 -16.05 -10.00 3.59
CA ASP A 248 -16.27 -11.31 4.21
C ASP A 248 -15.03 -11.87 4.95
N PHE A 249 -13.85 -11.29 4.72
CA PHE A 249 -12.60 -11.72 5.34
C PHE A 249 -12.33 -11.09 6.70
N ARG A 250 -13.11 -10.06 7.07
CA ARG A 250 -13.01 -9.41 8.39
C ARG A 250 -13.25 -10.39 9.53
N ASP A 251 -12.87 -9.98 10.74
CA ASP A 251 -13.24 -10.69 11.96
C ASP A 251 -14.76 -10.83 12.08
N GLY A 252 -15.26 -12.06 12.17
CA GLY A 252 -16.70 -12.37 12.19
C GLY A 252 -17.40 -12.35 10.84
N GLY A 253 -16.68 -12.15 9.74
CA GLY A 253 -17.18 -12.32 8.37
C GLY A 253 -17.45 -13.78 7.99
N SER A 254 -17.94 -14.03 6.77
CA SER A 254 -18.30 -15.39 6.31
C SER A 254 -17.07 -16.28 6.05
N SER A 255 -15.91 -15.67 5.77
CA SER A 255 -14.67 -16.35 5.38
C SER A 255 -13.45 -15.67 6.05
N PRO A 256 -13.39 -15.61 7.39
CA PRO A 256 -12.44 -14.77 8.10
C PRO A 256 -10.99 -15.16 7.80
N LYS A 257 -10.18 -14.17 7.39
CA LYS A 257 -8.73 -14.25 7.22
C LYS A 257 -8.12 -12.90 7.58
N SER A 258 -7.18 -12.91 8.52
CA SER A 258 -6.44 -11.71 8.91
C SER A 258 -5.41 -11.30 7.84
N CYS A 259 -4.88 -10.09 7.94
CA CYS A 259 -3.77 -9.63 7.10
C CYS A 259 -2.58 -10.61 7.19
N VAL A 260 -2.25 -11.09 8.39
CA VAL A 260 -1.13 -12.02 8.61
C VAL A 260 -1.41 -13.41 8.06
N ASP A 261 -2.68 -13.82 7.93
CA ASP A 261 -3.03 -15.11 7.32
C ASP A 261 -2.67 -15.18 5.84
N CYS A 262 -2.80 -14.05 5.12
CA CYS A 262 -2.51 -13.95 3.70
C CYS A 262 -1.06 -13.50 3.43
N HIS A 263 -0.58 -12.48 4.15
CA HIS A 263 0.70 -11.82 3.85
C HIS A 263 1.91 -12.37 4.61
N MET A 264 1.72 -13.25 5.58
CA MET A 264 2.80 -13.91 6.32
C MET A 264 2.59 -15.44 6.29
N ARG A 265 3.20 -16.12 5.31
CA ARG A 265 2.93 -17.54 5.03
C ARG A 265 3.53 -18.41 6.13
N LYS A 266 2.78 -19.45 6.51
CA LYS A 266 3.27 -20.46 7.44
C LYS A 266 4.28 -21.39 6.75
N LYS A 267 5.32 -21.76 7.49
CA LYS A 267 6.24 -22.84 7.14
C LYS A 267 5.83 -24.10 7.90
N GLU A 268 5.12 -25.01 7.24
CA GLU A 268 4.58 -26.22 7.88
C GLU A 268 5.65 -27.06 8.59
N GLY A 269 5.40 -27.47 9.83
CA GLY A 269 6.29 -28.30 10.66
C GLY A 269 6.91 -27.57 11.84
N GLU A 270 7.96 -28.17 12.42
CA GLU A 270 8.67 -27.63 13.59
C GLU A 270 9.98 -26.94 13.15
N TRP A 271 10.06 -25.63 13.34
CA TRP A 271 11.13 -24.80 12.79
C TRP A 271 11.65 -23.77 13.80
N SER A 272 12.95 -23.49 13.77
CA SER A 272 13.60 -22.50 14.65
C SER A 272 13.38 -21.07 14.13
N VAL A 273 12.78 -20.18 14.90
CA VAL A 273 12.63 -18.76 14.50
C VAL A 273 13.77 -17.84 14.96
N ALA A 274 14.76 -18.42 15.64
CA ALA A 274 15.93 -17.75 16.18
C ALA A 274 17.07 -18.75 16.41
N LYS A 275 18.28 -18.24 16.65
CA LYS A 275 19.48 -19.01 17.05
C LYS A 275 19.27 -19.80 18.35
N PHE A 276 18.49 -19.26 19.28
CA PHE A 276 18.22 -19.85 20.59
C PHE A 276 16.71 -20.03 20.78
N GLY A 277 16.34 -20.92 21.69
CA GLY A 277 14.94 -21.23 21.99
C GLY A 277 14.45 -22.52 21.34
N PRO A 278 13.22 -22.95 21.69
CA PRO A 278 12.62 -24.14 21.11
C PRO A 278 12.13 -23.88 19.67
N PRO A 279 11.98 -24.95 18.86
CA PRO A 279 11.28 -24.84 17.59
C PRO A 279 9.83 -24.39 17.81
N ARG A 280 9.25 -23.86 16.74
CA ARG A 280 7.88 -23.38 16.65
C ARG A 280 7.14 -24.23 15.64
N THR A 281 5.90 -24.58 15.98
CA THR A 281 4.96 -25.18 15.03
C THR A 281 4.48 -24.13 14.05
N ASP A 282 4.61 -24.42 12.76
CA ASP A 282 4.12 -23.62 11.64
C ASP A 282 4.43 -22.11 11.73
N PRO A 283 5.69 -21.69 12.00
CA PRO A 283 6.02 -20.28 12.12
C PRO A 283 5.80 -19.55 10.80
N ARG A 284 5.62 -18.24 10.88
CA ARG A 284 5.35 -17.40 9.70
C ARG A 284 6.62 -16.73 9.18
N ASP A 285 6.73 -16.64 7.86
CA ASP A 285 7.72 -15.79 7.20
C ASP A 285 7.43 -14.30 7.43
N HIS A 286 8.42 -13.46 7.15
CA HIS A 286 8.28 -11.99 7.16
C HIS A 286 8.40 -11.42 5.74
N LEU A 287 8.09 -12.23 4.72
CA LEU A 287 8.14 -11.85 3.31
C LEU A 287 6.85 -11.12 2.91
N ILE A 288 6.60 -9.99 3.59
CA ILE A 288 5.37 -9.21 3.50
C ILE A 288 5.46 -8.33 2.25
N VAL A 289 4.90 -8.82 1.15
CA VAL A 289 4.87 -8.12 -0.14
C VAL A 289 3.43 -7.83 -0.58
N GLY A 290 3.30 -6.84 -1.46
CA GLY A 290 2.09 -6.50 -2.20
C GLY A 290 2.31 -6.68 -3.70
N GLY A 291 1.86 -5.71 -4.52
CA GLY A 291 2.06 -5.72 -5.97
C GLY A 291 3.28 -4.95 -6.48
N ASN A 292 4.01 -4.21 -5.63
CA ASN A 292 5.03 -3.25 -6.07
C ASN A 292 6.39 -3.91 -6.44
N HIS A 293 6.39 -4.74 -7.48
CA HIS A 293 7.59 -5.43 -7.96
C HIS A 293 8.66 -4.44 -8.42
N TRP A 294 8.26 -3.44 -9.20
CA TRP A 294 9.19 -2.44 -9.72
C TRP A 294 9.76 -1.55 -8.61
N GLY A 295 8.98 -1.18 -7.59
CA GLY A 295 9.51 -0.40 -6.45
C GLY A 295 10.65 -1.11 -5.72
N ILE A 296 10.62 -2.44 -5.63
CA ILE A 296 11.74 -3.24 -5.10
C ILE A 296 12.97 -3.06 -5.99
N GLN A 297 12.82 -3.11 -7.31
CA GLN A 297 13.91 -2.87 -8.27
C GLN A 297 14.45 -1.43 -8.20
N ALA A 298 13.56 -0.45 -8.01
CA ALA A 298 13.93 0.96 -7.84
C ALA A 298 14.80 1.18 -6.59
N VAL A 299 14.44 0.56 -5.46
CA VAL A 299 15.28 0.54 -4.24
C VAL A 299 16.65 -0.10 -4.53
N MET A 300 16.67 -1.23 -5.24
CA MET A 300 17.93 -1.91 -5.58
C MET A 300 18.83 -1.06 -6.49
N ALA A 301 18.23 -0.29 -7.40
CA ALA A 301 18.96 0.61 -8.29
C ALA A 301 19.48 1.86 -7.57
N ALA A 302 18.71 2.39 -6.60
CA ALA A 302 19.09 3.53 -5.78
C ALA A 302 20.32 3.24 -4.89
N ASP A 303 20.44 2.02 -4.35
CA ASP A 303 21.60 1.58 -3.57
C ASP A 303 22.07 0.17 -3.96
N LYS A 304 22.94 0.12 -4.98
CA LYS A 304 23.49 -1.13 -5.54
C LYS A 304 24.32 -1.93 -4.52
N ASN A 305 24.94 -1.27 -3.54
CA ASN A 305 25.72 -1.96 -2.50
C ASN A 305 24.79 -2.66 -1.51
N HIS A 306 23.76 -1.94 -1.03
CA HIS A 306 22.73 -2.51 -0.17
C HIS A 306 22.03 -3.70 -0.85
N ALA A 307 21.70 -3.55 -2.14
CA ALA A 307 21.13 -4.61 -2.96
C ALA A 307 22.05 -5.84 -3.04
N ALA A 308 23.35 -5.64 -3.30
CA ALA A 308 24.31 -6.74 -3.42
C ALA A 308 24.49 -7.51 -2.10
N GLU A 309 24.54 -6.82 -0.96
CA GLU A 309 24.64 -7.44 0.37
C GLU A 309 23.41 -8.30 0.73
N ARG A 310 22.25 -7.94 0.19
CA ARG A 310 20.94 -8.56 0.49
C ARG A 310 20.32 -9.24 -0.74
N ALA A 311 21.13 -9.62 -1.71
CA ALA A 311 20.67 -10.11 -3.02
C ALA A 311 19.64 -11.25 -2.93
N ASN A 312 19.83 -12.20 -2.00
CA ASN A 312 18.87 -13.29 -1.81
C ASN A 312 17.53 -12.82 -1.20
N ALA A 313 17.53 -11.84 -0.30
CA ALA A 313 16.31 -11.30 0.27
C ALA A 313 15.51 -10.50 -0.76
N PHE A 314 16.20 -9.67 -1.57
CA PHE A 314 15.59 -8.95 -2.68
C PHE A 314 15.01 -9.89 -3.73
N GLN A 315 15.74 -10.94 -4.13
CA GLN A 315 15.22 -11.93 -5.08
C GLN A 315 13.97 -12.63 -4.54
N GLN A 316 13.97 -13.03 -3.26
CA GLN A 316 12.78 -13.62 -2.64
C GLN A 316 11.58 -12.67 -2.66
N ALA A 317 11.80 -11.37 -2.39
CA ALA A 317 10.73 -10.38 -2.41
C ALA A 317 10.16 -10.16 -3.83
N LEU A 318 11.01 -10.14 -4.86
CA LEU A 318 10.59 -10.07 -6.25
C LEU A 318 9.77 -11.30 -6.65
N ASP A 319 10.29 -12.51 -6.38
CA ASP A 319 9.61 -13.78 -6.68
C ASP A 319 8.25 -13.86 -5.97
N ARG A 320 8.21 -13.53 -4.68
CA ARG A 320 6.97 -13.54 -3.91
C ARG A 320 5.97 -12.49 -4.39
N THR A 321 6.43 -11.35 -4.90
CA THR A 321 5.55 -10.33 -5.48
C THR A 321 4.84 -10.86 -6.73
N LEU A 322 5.57 -11.57 -7.61
CA LEU A 322 4.97 -12.21 -8.78
C LEU A 322 3.97 -13.31 -8.39
N GLU A 323 4.32 -14.15 -7.42
CA GLU A 323 3.39 -15.16 -6.87
C GLU A 323 2.13 -14.51 -6.26
N SER A 324 2.30 -13.42 -5.52
CA SER A 324 1.19 -12.70 -4.88
C SER A 324 0.26 -12.13 -5.94
N LEU A 325 0.81 -11.46 -6.96
CA LEU A 325 0.04 -10.92 -8.08
C LEU A 325 -0.74 -12.02 -8.80
N ALA A 326 -0.10 -13.13 -9.14
CA ALA A 326 -0.76 -14.27 -9.81
C ALA A 326 -1.91 -14.91 -9.02
N SER A 327 -1.96 -14.66 -7.70
CA SER A 327 -3.03 -15.14 -6.81
C SER A 327 -4.12 -14.10 -6.51
N ALA A 328 -3.95 -12.85 -6.95
CA ALA A 328 -4.80 -11.73 -6.55
C ALA A 328 -6.13 -11.66 -7.30
N ALA A 329 -6.17 -12.14 -8.55
CA ALA A 329 -7.36 -12.16 -9.37
C ALA A 329 -7.40 -13.38 -10.30
N SER A 330 -8.59 -13.75 -10.77
CA SER A 330 -8.76 -14.75 -11.83
C SER A 330 -9.52 -14.18 -13.02
N VAL A 331 -9.20 -14.67 -14.22
CA VAL A 331 -9.88 -14.28 -15.46
C VAL A 331 -10.65 -15.47 -16.02
N THR A 332 -11.87 -15.23 -16.50
CA THR A 332 -12.70 -16.22 -17.21
C THR A 332 -13.27 -15.60 -18.47
N LEU A 333 -13.22 -16.34 -19.59
CA LEU A 333 -14.03 -16.03 -20.77
C LEU A 333 -15.43 -16.61 -20.57
N VAL A 334 -16.39 -15.76 -20.21
CA VAL A 334 -17.80 -16.14 -20.03
C VAL A 334 -18.41 -16.48 -21.39
N GLU A 335 -18.10 -15.66 -22.40
CA GLU A 335 -18.48 -15.88 -23.80
C GLU A 335 -17.29 -15.55 -24.71
N ALA A 336 -17.03 -16.40 -25.70
CA ALA A 336 -16.04 -16.17 -26.74
C ALA A 336 -16.47 -16.90 -28.02
N PRO A 337 -16.23 -16.32 -29.22
CA PRO A 337 -16.57 -16.95 -30.48
C PRO A 337 -15.59 -18.08 -30.80
N GLN A 338 -16.07 -19.10 -31.51
CA GLN A 338 -15.24 -20.21 -32.00
C GLN A 338 -14.78 -19.99 -33.45
N GLU A 339 -15.49 -19.17 -34.21
CA GLU A 339 -15.20 -18.88 -35.61
C GLU A 339 -15.38 -17.37 -35.87
N ALA A 340 -14.54 -16.79 -36.71
CA ALA A 340 -14.72 -15.43 -37.23
C ALA A 340 -14.13 -15.27 -38.63
N LEU A 341 -14.52 -14.19 -39.31
CA LEU A 341 -13.91 -13.81 -40.59
C LEU A 341 -12.79 -12.80 -40.34
N PRO A 342 -11.69 -12.85 -41.11
CA PRO A 342 -10.70 -11.77 -41.11
C PRO A 342 -11.35 -10.42 -41.44
N GLY A 343 -11.07 -9.39 -40.64
CA GLY A 343 -11.73 -8.07 -40.75
C GLY A 343 -13.15 -8.01 -40.18
N GLY A 344 -13.69 -9.12 -39.67
CA GLY A 344 -15.01 -9.19 -39.05
C GLY A 344 -15.03 -8.72 -37.60
N GLU A 345 -16.22 -8.47 -37.08
CA GLU A 345 -16.44 -8.18 -35.65
C GLU A 345 -16.64 -9.47 -34.85
N ILE A 346 -16.09 -9.49 -33.65
CA ILE A 346 -16.28 -10.53 -32.64
C ILE A 346 -16.76 -9.90 -31.34
N THR A 347 -17.55 -10.66 -30.58
CA THR A 347 -17.95 -10.28 -29.23
C THR A 347 -17.43 -11.31 -28.23
N LEU A 348 -16.84 -10.85 -27.14
CA LEU A 348 -16.43 -11.66 -26.01
C LEU A 348 -16.82 -11.02 -24.69
N THR A 349 -17.09 -11.83 -23.68
CA THR A 349 -17.40 -11.39 -22.32
C THR A 349 -16.33 -11.94 -21.38
N VAL A 350 -15.61 -11.03 -20.73
CA VAL A 350 -14.50 -11.32 -19.82
C VAL A 350 -14.97 -11.07 -18.40
N ARG A 351 -14.82 -12.06 -17.52
CA ARG A 351 -14.98 -11.88 -16.07
C ARG A 351 -13.62 -11.78 -15.41
N VAL A 352 -13.43 -10.75 -14.59
CA VAL A 352 -12.27 -10.59 -13.71
C VAL A 352 -12.74 -10.66 -12.27
N GLU A 353 -12.35 -11.68 -11.54
CA GLU A 353 -12.73 -11.88 -10.14
C GLU A 353 -11.59 -11.51 -9.19
N ASN A 354 -11.88 -10.64 -8.23
CA ASN A 354 -10.98 -10.28 -7.14
C ASN A 354 -10.99 -11.38 -6.07
N LEU A 355 -9.80 -11.92 -5.78
CA LEU A 355 -9.57 -12.98 -4.80
C LEU A 355 -8.96 -12.46 -3.49
N THR A 356 -8.74 -11.15 -3.38
CA THR A 356 -8.19 -10.49 -2.20
C THR A 356 -9.26 -10.08 -1.20
N GLY A 357 -8.83 -9.76 0.03
CA GLY A 357 -9.73 -9.31 1.09
C GLY A 357 -10.08 -7.82 1.03
N HIS A 358 -9.47 -7.06 0.12
CA HIS A 358 -9.64 -5.61 -0.07
C HIS A 358 -9.94 -5.34 -1.55
N LYS A 359 -9.98 -4.08 -2.01
CA LYS A 359 -10.18 -3.82 -3.43
C LYS A 359 -8.98 -4.31 -4.25
N PHE A 360 -9.21 -4.64 -5.52
CA PHE A 360 -8.15 -4.98 -6.47
C PHE A 360 -8.02 -3.91 -7.57
N PRO A 361 -6.84 -3.25 -7.69
CA PRO A 361 -5.72 -3.20 -6.73
C PRO A 361 -5.99 -2.22 -5.56
N THR A 362 -5.52 -2.49 -4.33
CA THR A 362 -5.68 -1.57 -3.17
C THR A 362 -4.47 -0.64 -2.97
N GLY A 363 -4.59 0.32 -2.04
CA GLY A 363 -3.56 1.25 -1.59
C GLY A 363 -3.32 2.38 -2.58
N TYR A 364 -2.11 2.94 -2.54
CA TYR A 364 -1.61 4.09 -3.28
C TYR A 364 -2.31 4.38 -4.63
N ALA A 365 -3.06 5.48 -4.69
CA ALA A 365 -4.00 5.79 -5.77
C ALA A 365 -3.34 6.44 -7.00
N GLU A 366 -2.20 7.09 -6.83
CA GLU A 366 -1.61 8.02 -7.81
C GLU A 366 -1.06 7.30 -9.07
N SER A 367 -0.74 6.01 -8.98
CA SER A 367 -0.14 5.28 -10.10
C SER A 367 -0.54 3.81 -10.25
N ARG A 368 -1.22 3.21 -9.27
CA ARG A 368 -1.59 1.80 -9.34
C ARG A 368 -2.80 1.62 -10.25
N ARG A 369 -2.63 0.80 -11.28
CA ARG A 369 -3.72 0.41 -12.19
C ARG A 369 -3.65 -1.06 -12.55
N ALA A 370 -4.82 -1.65 -12.80
CA ALA A 370 -4.95 -2.91 -13.50
C ALA A 370 -5.94 -2.75 -14.64
N TRP A 371 -5.89 -3.58 -15.68
CA TRP A 371 -6.85 -3.46 -16.79
C TRP A 371 -7.01 -4.78 -17.55
N ILE A 372 -8.10 -4.87 -18.31
CA ILE A 372 -8.33 -5.97 -19.25
C ILE A 372 -7.60 -5.68 -20.57
N ALA A 373 -6.89 -6.67 -21.09
CA ALA A 373 -6.36 -6.66 -22.45
C ALA A 373 -6.79 -7.93 -23.18
N VAL A 374 -6.99 -7.84 -24.49
CA VAL A 374 -7.36 -8.99 -25.33
C VAL A 374 -6.38 -9.08 -26.48
N PHE A 375 -5.80 -10.25 -26.66
CA PHE A 375 -4.84 -10.54 -27.71
C PHE A 375 -5.35 -11.64 -28.62
N LEU A 376 -5.03 -11.52 -29.90
CA LEU A 376 -5.05 -12.62 -30.85
C LEU A 376 -3.64 -13.22 -30.92
N VAL A 377 -3.51 -14.53 -30.71
CA VAL A 377 -2.23 -15.25 -30.75
C VAL A 377 -2.29 -16.32 -31.83
N ASP A 378 -1.37 -16.28 -32.78
CA ASP A 378 -1.31 -17.27 -33.87
C ASP A 378 -0.59 -18.57 -33.46
N GLU A 379 -0.58 -19.59 -34.34
CA GLU A 379 0.10 -20.87 -34.09
C GLU A 379 1.63 -20.73 -33.89
N ALA A 380 2.23 -19.64 -34.36
CA ALA A 380 3.65 -19.34 -34.17
C ALA A 380 3.92 -18.60 -32.84
N GLY A 381 2.87 -18.22 -32.10
CA GLY A 381 2.95 -17.46 -30.86
C GLY A 381 3.08 -15.96 -31.06
N VAL A 382 2.81 -15.43 -32.27
CA VAL A 382 2.81 -13.99 -32.52
C VAL A 382 1.53 -13.40 -31.92
N GLU A 383 1.72 -12.45 -30.99
CA GLU A 383 0.63 -11.78 -30.31
C GLU A 383 0.27 -10.46 -30.99
N ARG A 384 -1.04 -10.21 -31.16
CA ARG A 384 -1.58 -8.95 -31.67
C ARG A 384 -2.63 -8.41 -30.69
N PRO A 385 -2.43 -7.23 -30.07
CA PRO A 385 -3.44 -6.65 -29.20
C PRO A 385 -4.66 -6.24 -30.01
N LEU A 386 -5.84 -6.63 -29.55
CA LEU A 386 -7.14 -6.18 -30.05
C LEU A 386 -7.72 -5.08 -29.15
N LEU A 387 -7.34 -5.09 -27.88
CA LEU A 387 -7.81 -4.21 -26.81
C LEU A 387 -6.75 -4.11 -25.73
N GLY A 388 -6.57 -2.92 -25.14
CA GLY A 388 -5.79 -2.74 -23.91
C GLY A 388 -4.31 -3.12 -24.05
N GLY A 389 -3.75 -3.09 -25.26
CA GLY A 389 -2.31 -3.26 -25.47
C GLY A 389 -1.51 -2.16 -24.76
N TYR A 390 -0.36 -2.50 -24.18
CA TYR A 390 0.55 -1.54 -23.57
C TYR A 390 1.61 -1.09 -24.58
N ASP A 391 1.76 0.22 -24.76
CA ASP A 391 2.81 0.80 -25.56
C ASP A 391 3.99 1.16 -24.66
N ALA A 392 5.10 0.43 -24.82
CA ALA A 392 6.30 0.65 -24.01
C ALA A 392 7.03 1.97 -24.38
N ASP A 393 6.86 2.48 -25.60
CA ASP A 393 7.51 3.71 -26.03
C ASP A 393 6.83 4.94 -25.44
N THR A 394 5.51 4.88 -25.16
CA THR A 394 4.73 5.98 -24.58
C THR A 394 4.39 5.78 -23.11
N GLY A 395 4.35 4.54 -22.62
CA GLY A 395 3.89 4.18 -21.28
C GLY A 395 2.36 4.16 -21.15
N GLU A 396 1.63 4.22 -22.27
CA GLU A 396 0.18 4.30 -22.32
C GLU A 396 -0.48 2.94 -22.62
N ILE A 397 -1.75 2.83 -22.25
CA ILE A 397 -2.61 1.71 -22.60
C ILE A 397 -3.45 2.12 -23.81
N GLN A 398 -3.66 1.21 -24.75
CA GLN A 398 -4.60 1.42 -25.84
C GLN A 398 -6.02 1.64 -25.28
N HIS A 399 -6.55 2.84 -25.47
CA HIS A 399 -7.91 3.23 -25.04
C HIS A 399 -8.96 3.14 -26.16
N GLU A 400 -8.56 2.81 -27.38
CA GLU A 400 -9.48 2.63 -28.52
C GLU A 400 -9.23 1.26 -29.19
N PRO A 401 -10.17 0.30 -29.10
CA PRO A 401 -11.46 0.41 -28.41
C PRO A 401 -11.33 0.56 -26.87
N PRO A 402 -12.36 1.07 -26.17
CA PRO A 402 -12.33 1.24 -24.71
C PRO A 402 -12.14 -0.07 -23.96
N THR A 403 -11.29 -0.05 -22.92
CA THR A 403 -11.12 -1.15 -21.97
C THR A 403 -11.62 -0.78 -20.57
N HIS A 404 -11.82 -1.77 -19.72
CA HIS A 404 -12.01 -1.56 -18.30
C HIS A 404 -10.65 -1.48 -17.60
N GLU A 405 -10.39 -0.33 -16.98
CA GLU A 405 -9.24 -0.05 -16.15
C GLU A 405 -9.69 0.10 -14.69
N TYR A 406 -9.06 -0.64 -13.79
CA TYR A 406 -9.29 -0.69 -12.36
C TYR A 406 -8.26 0.19 -11.65
N ARG A 407 -8.68 1.38 -11.20
CA ARG A 407 -7.83 2.36 -10.52
C ARG A 407 -8.65 3.27 -9.60
N ALA A 408 -7.99 3.88 -8.64
CA ALA A 408 -8.51 5.06 -7.95
C ALA A 408 -7.93 6.31 -8.62
N VAL A 409 -8.70 7.40 -8.64
CA VAL A 409 -8.24 8.72 -9.09
C VAL A 409 -8.67 9.71 -8.03
N HIS A 410 -7.69 10.35 -7.41
CA HIS A 410 -7.90 11.43 -6.46
C HIS A 410 -7.66 12.78 -7.14
N GLY A 411 -8.11 13.84 -6.48
CA GLY A 411 -8.07 15.17 -7.06
C GLY A 411 -8.49 16.26 -6.10
N ARG A 412 -8.74 17.44 -6.66
CA ARG A 412 -9.18 18.62 -5.91
C ARG A 412 -10.42 19.24 -6.54
N TRP A 413 -11.26 19.84 -5.71
CA TRP A 413 -12.33 20.70 -6.21
C TRP A 413 -11.78 21.94 -6.94
N ASP A 414 -12.22 22.14 -8.18
CA ASP A 414 -12.10 23.41 -8.90
C ASP A 414 -13.41 24.20 -8.78
N GLY A 415 -13.31 25.35 -8.12
CA GLY A 415 -14.44 26.27 -7.94
C GLY A 415 -14.86 26.98 -9.22
N ASP A 416 -13.94 27.16 -10.19
CA ASP A 416 -14.23 27.83 -11.45
C ASP A 416 -14.95 26.87 -12.42
N ALA A 417 -14.49 25.62 -12.52
CA ALA A 417 -15.19 24.56 -13.26
C ALA A 417 -16.47 24.08 -12.56
N GLY A 418 -16.54 24.21 -11.22
CA GLY A 418 -17.63 23.64 -10.42
C GLY A 418 -17.63 22.11 -10.44
N ALA A 419 -16.44 21.51 -10.50
CA ALA A 419 -16.22 20.08 -10.59
C ALA A 419 -14.90 19.69 -9.90
N GLY A 420 -14.76 18.40 -9.56
CA GLY A 420 -13.47 17.85 -9.15
C GLY A 420 -12.55 17.62 -10.35
N GLU A 421 -11.28 17.96 -10.21
CA GLU A 421 -10.25 17.73 -11.21
C GLU A 421 -9.17 16.80 -10.66
N ARG A 422 -8.72 15.84 -11.49
CA ARG A 422 -7.59 14.98 -11.16
C ARG A 422 -6.33 15.83 -10.98
N GLU A 423 -5.53 15.45 -9.99
CA GLU A 423 -4.32 16.14 -9.55
C GLU A 423 -3.37 15.09 -8.94
N GLU A 424 -2.05 15.27 -9.05
CA GLU A 424 -1.02 14.36 -8.53
C GLU A 424 -0.32 14.89 -7.27
N HIS A 425 -0.58 16.14 -6.88
CA HIS A 425 -0.20 16.74 -5.61
C HIS A 425 -0.98 16.13 -4.44
N LEU A 426 -0.54 14.94 -3.99
CA LEU A 426 -1.18 14.11 -2.95
C LEU A 426 -1.57 14.88 -1.68
N ALA A 427 -0.71 15.78 -1.20
CA ALA A 427 -0.97 16.55 0.01
C ALA A 427 -2.17 17.51 -0.10
N LEU A 428 -2.63 17.79 -1.31
CA LEU A 428 -3.70 18.75 -1.63
C LEU A 428 -5.02 18.09 -2.02
N HIS A 429 -5.09 16.76 -2.10
CA HIS A 429 -6.30 16.06 -2.50
C HIS A 429 -7.44 16.29 -1.49
N ASP A 430 -8.62 16.62 -2.01
CA ASP A 430 -9.86 16.76 -1.23
C ASP A 430 -11.07 16.05 -1.88
N MET A 431 -10.87 15.34 -3.00
CA MET A 431 -11.91 14.61 -3.71
C MET A 431 -11.44 13.25 -4.24
N VAL A 432 -12.32 12.24 -4.10
CA VAL A 432 -12.22 10.99 -4.85
C VAL A 432 -12.98 11.22 -6.16
N ILE A 433 -12.24 11.30 -7.27
CA ILE A 433 -12.78 11.60 -8.60
C ILE A 433 -13.36 10.35 -9.25
N SER A 434 -12.66 9.23 -9.13
CA SER A 434 -13.03 7.94 -9.70
C SER A 434 -12.49 6.80 -8.83
N ASP A 435 -13.25 5.71 -8.71
CA ASP A 435 -12.78 4.47 -8.09
C ASP A 435 -13.45 3.28 -8.78
N THR A 436 -12.74 2.73 -9.76
CA THR A 436 -13.18 1.58 -10.56
C THR A 436 -12.60 0.26 -10.08
N ARG A 437 -11.95 0.24 -8.91
CA ARG A 437 -11.28 -0.96 -8.39
C ARG A 437 -12.30 -2.02 -7.97
N ILE A 438 -12.01 -3.28 -8.29
CA ILE A 438 -12.95 -4.39 -8.06
C ILE A 438 -13.12 -4.64 -6.55
N PRO A 439 -14.34 -4.61 -6.00
CA PRO A 439 -14.59 -4.86 -4.57
C PRO A 439 -14.16 -6.26 -4.11
N PRO A 440 -13.88 -6.46 -2.80
CA PRO A 440 -13.72 -7.79 -2.24
C PRO A 440 -15.07 -8.51 -2.08
N LYS A 441 -15.02 -9.80 -1.78
CA LYS A 441 -16.23 -10.58 -1.48
C LYS A 441 -16.95 -10.07 -0.23
N GLY A 442 -18.28 -9.95 -0.31
CA GLY A 442 -19.12 -9.50 0.80
C GLY A 442 -19.01 -8.01 1.12
N PHE A 443 -18.49 -7.21 0.18
CA PHE A 443 -18.16 -5.81 0.41
C PHE A 443 -19.38 -4.93 0.74
N VAL A 444 -19.25 -4.17 1.82
CA VAL A 444 -20.20 -3.13 2.23
C VAL A 444 -19.49 -1.78 2.22
N PRO A 445 -19.69 -0.93 1.20
CA PRO A 445 -18.96 0.33 1.09
C PRO A 445 -19.40 1.35 2.14
N SER A 446 -18.46 2.23 2.46
CA SER A 446 -18.65 3.50 3.15
C SER A 446 -18.53 4.67 2.17
N GLN A 447 -18.70 5.91 2.64
CA GLN A 447 -18.53 7.09 1.79
C GLN A 447 -17.11 7.24 1.21
N THR A 448 -16.10 6.68 1.87
CA THR A 448 -14.67 6.73 1.49
C THR A 448 -14.25 5.55 0.61
N THR A 449 -15.08 4.51 0.50
CA THR A 449 -14.73 3.26 -0.20
C THR A 449 -15.76 2.83 -1.24
N GLN A 450 -16.81 3.62 -1.45
CA GLN A 450 -17.83 3.40 -2.48
C GLN A 450 -17.21 3.49 -3.88
N PRO A 451 -17.26 2.41 -4.70
CA PRO A 451 -16.89 2.51 -6.12
C PRO A 451 -17.77 3.53 -6.84
N THR A 452 -17.18 4.18 -7.83
CA THR A 452 -17.92 5.08 -8.73
C THR A 452 -18.69 4.28 -9.78
N GLN A 453 -19.58 4.93 -10.55
CA GLN A 453 -20.56 4.24 -11.39
C GLN A 453 -20.03 3.83 -12.78
N GLU A 454 -18.77 4.12 -13.08
CA GLU A 454 -18.11 3.83 -14.34
C GLU A 454 -18.08 2.33 -14.65
N ILE A 455 -17.99 1.48 -13.62
CA ILE A 455 -18.13 0.03 -13.72
C ILE A 455 -19.23 -0.43 -12.76
N ASP A 456 -20.21 -1.18 -13.27
CA ASP A 456 -21.28 -1.72 -12.44
C ASP A 456 -20.81 -2.97 -11.69
N PHE A 457 -20.71 -2.84 -10.37
CA PHE A 457 -20.44 -3.96 -9.46
C PHE A 457 -21.69 -4.43 -8.69
N GLY A 458 -22.89 -3.89 -8.95
CA GLY A 458 -24.08 -4.19 -8.16
C GLY A 458 -24.54 -5.65 -8.26
N ASP A 459 -24.85 -6.32 -7.15
CA ASP A 459 -25.26 -7.74 -7.13
C ASP A 459 -26.77 -7.99 -7.36
N ALA A 460 -27.50 -6.95 -7.78
CA ALA A 460 -28.97 -6.90 -7.90
C ALA A 460 -29.77 -7.07 -6.58
N ASN A 461 -29.10 -7.27 -5.44
CA ASN A 461 -29.68 -7.35 -4.10
C ASN A 461 -29.29 -6.15 -3.21
N GLY A 462 -28.65 -5.14 -3.80
CA GLY A 462 -28.18 -3.93 -3.13
C GLY A 462 -26.78 -4.06 -2.51
N GLY A 463 -26.07 -5.16 -2.78
CA GLY A 463 -24.67 -5.36 -2.44
C GLY A 463 -23.75 -5.25 -3.65
N TYR A 464 -22.50 -5.67 -3.48
CA TYR A 464 -21.45 -5.62 -4.49
C TYR A 464 -20.93 -7.02 -4.82
N ARG A 465 -20.73 -7.27 -6.12
CA ARG A 465 -19.98 -8.41 -6.65
C ARG A 465 -18.49 -8.18 -6.41
N ASN A 466 -17.75 -9.27 -6.21
CA ASN A 466 -16.29 -9.26 -6.19
C ASN A 466 -15.66 -9.46 -7.57
N TYR A 467 -16.41 -9.21 -8.63
CA TYR A 467 -15.93 -9.37 -9.99
C TYR A 467 -16.52 -8.30 -10.91
N ASP A 468 -15.74 -7.95 -11.93
CA ASP A 468 -16.20 -7.28 -13.13
C ASP A 468 -16.59 -8.32 -14.19
N GLU A 469 -17.59 -8.00 -15.01
CA GLU A 469 -17.98 -8.79 -16.18
C GLU A 469 -18.21 -7.84 -17.36
N ALA A 470 -17.19 -7.73 -18.21
CA ALA A 470 -17.10 -6.76 -19.29
C ALA A 470 -17.28 -7.43 -20.66
N SER A 471 -18.21 -6.93 -21.47
CA SER A 471 -18.42 -7.38 -22.86
C SER A 471 -17.78 -6.41 -23.84
N PHE A 472 -16.97 -6.92 -24.75
CA PHE A 472 -16.28 -6.15 -25.78
C PHE A 472 -16.69 -6.59 -27.17
N THR A 473 -16.86 -5.64 -28.08
CA THR A 473 -16.95 -5.88 -29.53
C THR A 473 -15.65 -5.43 -30.18
N LEU A 474 -14.91 -6.36 -30.77
CA LEU A 474 -13.57 -6.14 -31.30
C LEU A 474 -13.52 -6.51 -32.79
N THR A 475 -12.64 -5.85 -33.54
CA THR A 475 -12.42 -6.17 -34.95
C THR A 475 -11.21 -7.09 -35.10
N VAL A 476 -11.38 -8.22 -35.79
CA VAL A 476 -10.30 -9.13 -36.12
C VAL A 476 -9.40 -8.50 -37.20
N PRO A 477 -8.06 -8.56 -37.09
CA PRO A 477 -7.16 -8.06 -38.13
C PRO A 477 -7.45 -8.73 -39.49
N ALA A 478 -7.54 -7.94 -40.56
CA ALA A 478 -7.90 -8.44 -41.89
C ALA A 478 -6.84 -9.36 -42.51
N ASP A 479 -5.60 -9.31 -42.00
CA ASP A 479 -4.47 -10.15 -42.41
C ASP A 479 -4.28 -11.39 -41.52
N ALA A 480 -5.14 -11.58 -40.49
CA ALA A 480 -5.16 -12.79 -39.69
C ALA A 480 -5.92 -13.92 -40.41
N SER A 481 -5.51 -15.18 -40.21
CA SER A 481 -6.18 -16.35 -40.81
C SER A 481 -5.83 -17.63 -40.06
N GLY A 482 -6.62 -18.69 -40.27
CA GLY A 482 -6.38 -20.01 -39.71
C GLY A 482 -6.64 -20.06 -38.20
N ALA A 483 -6.09 -21.09 -37.55
CA ALA A 483 -6.24 -21.29 -36.12
C ALA A 483 -5.55 -20.17 -35.33
N GLN A 484 -6.29 -19.56 -34.40
CA GLN A 484 -5.82 -18.52 -33.50
C GLN A 484 -6.29 -18.84 -32.07
N THR A 485 -5.71 -18.13 -31.11
CA THR A 485 -6.15 -18.10 -29.71
C THR A 485 -6.57 -16.68 -29.35
N LEU A 486 -7.79 -16.51 -28.86
CA LEU A 486 -8.19 -15.30 -28.13
C LEU A 486 -7.72 -15.42 -26.69
N SER A 487 -6.83 -14.53 -26.27
CA SER A 487 -6.28 -14.49 -24.90
C SER A 487 -6.78 -13.24 -24.20
N ALA A 488 -7.71 -13.39 -23.26
CA ALA A 488 -8.11 -12.32 -22.36
C ALA A 488 -7.19 -12.32 -21.14
N ARG A 489 -6.63 -11.14 -20.83
CA ARG A 489 -5.56 -10.96 -19.85
C ARG A 489 -5.91 -9.83 -18.91
N VAL A 490 -5.46 -9.93 -17.67
CA VAL A 490 -5.43 -8.81 -16.74
C VAL A 490 -3.99 -8.47 -16.43
N TYR A 491 -3.63 -7.22 -16.68
CA TYR A 491 -2.32 -6.68 -16.32
C TYR A 491 -2.43 -5.80 -15.08
N TYR A 492 -1.34 -5.70 -14.33
CA TYR A 492 -1.17 -4.76 -13.22
C TYR A 492 0.11 -3.95 -13.44
N GLN A 493 0.02 -2.64 -13.21
CA GLN A 493 1.16 -1.73 -13.21
C GLN A 493 1.23 -0.98 -11.88
N SER A 494 2.40 -1.04 -11.24
CA SER A 494 2.62 -0.39 -9.94
C SER A 494 2.94 1.09 -10.05
N MET A 495 3.50 1.53 -11.19
CA MET A 495 3.99 2.89 -11.39
C MET A 495 3.80 3.29 -12.86
N THR A 496 3.20 4.45 -13.11
CA THR A 496 3.01 5.00 -14.46
C THR A 496 4.14 5.97 -14.82
N ARG A 497 4.45 6.09 -16.11
CA ARG A 497 5.37 7.11 -16.60
C ARG A 497 4.93 8.52 -16.22
N GLU A 498 3.64 8.81 -16.39
CA GLU A 498 3.03 10.10 -16.05
C GLU A 498 3.35 10.53 -14.61
N TYR A 499 3.22 9.62 -13.65
CA TYR A 499 3.48 9.95 -12.25
C TYR A 499 4.97 10.22 -11.98
N ILE A 500 5.87 9.46 -12.60
CA ILE A 500 7.33 9.70 -12.51
C ILE A 500 7.69 11.06 -13.11
N GLU A 501 7.14 11.39 -14.27
CA GLU A 501 7.36 12.68 -14.91
C GLU A 501 6.78 13.86 -14.12
N PHE A 502 5.61 13.65 -13.48
CA PHE A 502 5.05 14.61 -12.54
C PHE A 502 6.02 14.84 -11.37
N LEU A 503 6.45 13.79 -10.66
CA LEU A 503 7.37 13.94 -9.53
C LEU A 503 8.69 14.63 -9.91
N ARG A 504 9.21 14.34 -11.10
CA ARG A 504 10.39 15.04 -11.66
C ARG A 504 10.11 16.52 -11.86
N SER A 505 9.03 16.85 -12.58
CA SER A 505 8.73 18.23 -13.00
C SER A 505 8.22 19.12 -11.87
N ALA A 506 7.49 18.56 -10.90
CA ALA A 506 6.98 19.26 -9.74
C ALA A 506 8.06 19.54 -8.69
N ASN A 507 9.12 18.73 -8.63
CA ASN A 507 10.24 18.97 -7.72
C ASN A 507 11.09 20.16 -8.21
N VAL A 508 11.15 21.21 -7.40
CA VAL A 508 11.90 22.44 -7.68
C VAL A 508 12.87 22.82 -6.56
N THR A 509 12.98 21.98 -5.53
CA THR A 509 13.79 22.28 -4.32
C THR A 509 15.03 21.42 -4.18
N ASP A 510 15.06 20.21 -4.75
CA ASP A 510 16.24 19.36 -4.81
C ASP A 510 16.30 18.51 -6.10
N ASN A 511 17.11 17.45 -6.11
CA ASN A 511 17.33 16.59 -7.27
C ASN A 511 16.65 15.21 -7.18
N LYS A 512 15.84 14.93 -6.16
CA LYS A 512 15.24 13.60 -5.96
C LYS A 512 14.32 13.17 -7.11
N GLY A 513 13.63 14.13 -7.73
CA GLY A 513 12.79 13.87 -8.91
C GLY A 513 13.61 13.44 -10.13
N GLU A 514 14.77 14.08 -10.35
CA GLU A 514 15.71 13.72 -11.42
C GLU A 514 16.40 12.37 -11.15
N GLU A 515 16.77 12.11 -9.89
CA GLU A 515 17.33 10.81 -9.47
C GLU A 515 16.31 9.68 -9.70
N LEU A 516 15.04 9.90 -9.35
CA LEU A 516 13.97 8.95 -9.59
C LEU A 516 13.76 8.68 -11.09
N MET A 517 13.78 9.71 -11.94
CA MET A 517 13.67 9.54 -13.40
C MET A 517 14.81 8.67 -13.93
N ALA A 518 16.05 8.92 -13.52
CA ALA A 518 17.20 8.13 -13.95
C ALA A 518 17.09 6.67 -13.50
N ILE A 519 16.57 6.41 -12.29
CA ILE A 519 16.28 5.06 -11.80
C ILE A 519 15.19 4.40 -12.64
N TYR A 520 14.12 5.12 -12.97
CA TYR A 520 13.02 4.62 -13.81
C TYR A 520 13.52 4.17 -15.18
N GLU A 521 14.37 4.96 -15.83
CA GLU A 521 15.00 4.61 -17.11
C GLU A 521 15.97 3.41 -16.98
N ASP A 522 16.84 3.37 -15.96
CA ASP A 522 17.82 2.28 -15.73
C ASP A 522 17.13 0.94 -15.39
N THR A 523 15.89 0.97 -14.89
CA THR A 523 15.13 -0.20 -14.44
C THR A 523 14.06 -0.67 -15.41
N GLY A 524 14.04 -0.12 -16.64
CA GLY A 524 13.11 -0.55 -17.69
C GLY A 524 11.68 -0.05 -17.51
N GLU A 525 11.48 1.05 -16.79
CA GLU A 525 10.27 1.88 -16.86
C GLU A 525 8.97 1.23 -16.35
N ALA A 526 9.08 0.34 -15.34
CA ALA A 526 7.95 -0.28 -14.64
C ALA A 526 6.89 -0.89 -15.58
N PRO A 527 7.26 -1.86 -16.43
CA PRO A 527 6.31 -2.46 -17.36
C PRO A 527 5.21 -3.22 -16.61
N PRO A 528 4.02 -3.35 -17.21
CA PRO A 528 2.95 -4.11 -16.58
C PRO A 528 3.27 -5.59 -16.44
N ILE A 529 2.74 -6.18 -15.38
CA ILE A 529 2.88 -7.59 -15.03
C ILE A 529 1.55 -8.29 -15.31
N LEU A 530 1.61 -9.42 -16.01
CA LEU A 530 0.44 -10.28 -16.21
C LEU A 530 0.01 -10.88 -14.87
N VAL A 531 -1.24 -10.64 -14.49
CA VAL A 531 -1.85 -11.16 -13.26
C VAL A 531 -2.50 -12.51 -13.52
N ALA A 532 -3.36 -12.58 -14.53
CA ALA A 532 -4.07 -13.80 -14.91
C ALA A 532 -4.56 -13.70 -16.36
N ASN A 533 -4.82 -14.85 -16.99
CA ASN A 533 -5.38 -14.92 -18.33
C ASN A 533 -6.37 -16.08 -18.48
N ALA A 534 -7.21 -15.99 -19.50
CA ALA A 534 -8.05 -17.06 -20.00
C ALA A 534 -7.98 -17.08 -21.53
N ASP A 535 -7.88 -18.28 -22.10
CA ASP A 535 -7.68 -18.47 -23.53
C ASP A 535 -8.86 -19.25 -24.13
N ALA A 536 -9.26 -18.89 -25.35
CA ALA A 536 -10.24 -19.63 -26.15
C ALA A 536 -9.74 -19.80 -27.60
N PRO A 537 -9.94 -20.98 -28.21
CA PRO A 537 -9.62 -21.17 -29.62
C PRO A 537 -10.55 -20.34 -30.51
N LEU A 538 -10.00 -19.78 -31.58
CA LEU A 538 -10.73 -19.05 -32.61
C LEU A 538 -10.23 -19.47 -33.98
N GLU A 539 -11.11 -20.05 -34.79
CA GLU A 539 -10.81 -20.36 -36.19
C GLU A 539 -11.16 -19.16 -37.08
N LEU A 540 -10.16 -18.63 -37.78
CA LEU A 540 -10.35 -17.60 -38.78
C LEU A 540 -10.43 -18.21 -40.18
N GLY A 541 -11.45 -17.80 -40.94
CA GLY A 541 -11.54 -18.14 -42.37
C GLY A 541 -10.36 -17.61 -43.19
N ASP A 542 -10.35 -17.93 -44.48
CA ASP A 542 -9.35 -17.39 -45.39
C ASP A 542 -9.47 -15.85 -45.50
N PRO A 543 -8.36 -15.11 -45.64
CA PRO A 543 -8.40 -13.67 -45.88
C PRO A 543 -9.23 -13.34 -47.13
N PRO A 544 -9.90 -12.18 -47.20
CA PRO A 544 -10.55 -11.73 -48.42
C PRO A 544 -9.53 -11.68 -49.58
N SER A 545 -9.87 -12.33 -50.69
CA SER A 545 -9.03 -12.44 -51.90
C SER A 545 -8.73 -11.12 -52.58
#